data_AF-A0A5N6II54-F1
#
_entry.id   AF-A0A5N6II54-F1
#
_cell.length_a   1.000
_cell.length_b   1.000
_cell.length_c   1.000
_cell.angle_alpha   90.00
_cell.angle_beta   90.00
_cell.angle_gamma   90.00
#
_symmetry.space_group_name_H-M   'P 1'
#
loop_
_entity.id
_entity.type
_entity.pdbx_description
1 polymer ?
#
loop_
_entity_poly.entity_id
_entity_poly.type
_entity_poly.pdbx_seq_one_letter_code
_entity_poly.pdbx_strand_id
1 'polypeptide(L)'
;MLDIADFVSDRGGNPNKVKESQRKRFAPESVVDEVLTLYEEARRARYEVMQIGSQLNGLQKEIGKKKKNKEDASSLLEEKAALEQRKKDAEDLALQKEKQRDSKLRTIGNYVHDSVPVSNNEDDNVVVKTWVPENVTVEKRDCLSHHEVLTRLDGYDPERGVKIVGHRGYCLTGYGLFLNLALINYGLEFLWGKGYKPNQPPQFMLKDMMAKTAQLEQFDEELYKVTESEDKSTDKYLIATSEQPLSALHDGEWLQDKDLPIKYAGYSTCYRKEAGAHGKDAWGIFRVHQFEKIEQFVLTKPEQSWEAFEEMMATSEEFYKSLGLPYQIVTIVSGALNNAASKKYDLEAWFPFQGEYKELVSCSNCTDYQARALEIRYGTKKATDVKKSYVHALNATLCATERTLCCILENYQKEDGFIVPEPLRKYIPGAPEFLPYTKELPKDSTSQKAKGKQSSKAASGAEEATRKIQDLRV
;
A
#
# COMPACT_ATOMS: atom_id res chain seq x y z
N MET A 1 5.10 7.82 10.22
CA MET A 1 5.86 7.63 11.47
C MET A 1 5.06 8.22 12.63
N LEU A 2 5.21 7.62 13.82
CA LEU A 2 4.60 8.14 15.06
C LEU A 2 5.28 9.44 15.52
N ASP A 3 4.59 10.20 16.38
CA ASP A 3 5.15 11.39 17.03
C ASP A 3 6.17 10.98 18.10
N ILE A 4 7.38 11.52 18.05
CA ILE A 4 8.39 11.26 19.08
C ILE A 4 7.92 11.67 20.48
N ALA A 5 7.03 12.66 20.58
CA ALA A 5 6.45 13.07 21.85
C ALA A 5 5.58 11.97 22.49
N ASP A 6 5.07 11.01 21.71
CA ASP A 6 4.25 9.91 22.25
C ASP A 6 5.09 8.89 23.03
N PHE A 7 6.41 8.89 22.83
CA PHE A 7 7.36 8.02 23.53
C PHE A 7 7.79 8.62 24.86
N VAL A 8 7.82 9.95 24.97
CA VAL A 8 8.48 10.67 26.08
C VAL A 8 7.46 11.07 27.13
N SER A 9 7.47 10.39 28.28
CA SER A 9 6.54 10.64 29.40
C SER A 9 6.57 12.09 29.89
N ASP A 10 7.76 12.70 29.97
CA ASP A 10 7.94 14.11 30.39
C ASP A 10 7.29 15.12 29.44
N ARG A 11 6.92 14.69 28.22
CA ARG A 11 6.21 15.49 27.21
C ARG A 11 4.74 15.09 27.05
N GLY A 12 4.19 14.37 28.02
CA GLY A 12 2.81 13.89 28.00
C GLY A 12 2.59 12.65 27.12
N GLY A 13 3.67 12.00 26.67
CA GLY A 13 3.62 10.73 25.95
C GLY A 13 3.32 9.54 26.85
N ASN A 14 2.99 8.40 26.23
CA ASN A 14 2.81 7.13 26.92
C ASN A 14 3.54 6.02 26.14
N PRO A 15 4.81 5.73 26.46
CA PRO A 15 5.59 4.70 25.76
C PRO A 15 4.95 3.31 25.89
N ASN A 16 4.22 3.03 26.98
CA ASN A 16 3.53 1.74 27.15
C ASN A 16 2.42 1.55 26.12
N LYS A 17 1.76 2.63 25.68
CA LYS A 17 0.77 2.58 24.59
C LYS A 17 1.42 2.22 23.26
N VAL A 18 2.63 2.74 22.99
CA VAL A 18 3.40 2.36 21.79
C VAL A 18 3.81 0.89 21.87
N LYS A 19 4.32 0.44 23.03
CA LYS A 19 4.67 -0.97 23.27
C LYS A 19 3.46 -1.90 23.10
N GLU A 20 2.30 -1.50 23.58
CA GLU A 20 1.06 -2.28 23.39
C GLU A 20 0.72 -2.43 21.90
N SER A 21 0.82 -1.35 21.11
CA SER A 21 0.60 -1.42 19.67
C SER A 21 1.61 -2.33 18.97
N GLN A 22 2.90 -2.26 19.36
CA GLN A 22 3.93 -3.19 18.86
C GLN A 22 3.60 -4.65 19.19
N ARG A 23 3.16 -4.94 20.42
CA ARG A 23 2.72 -6.29 20.81
C ARG A 23 1.53 -6.77 19.98
N LYS A 24 0.52 -5.91 19.74
CA LYS A 24 -0.60 -6.24 18.86
C LYS A 24 -0.12 -6.57 17.43
N ARG A 25 0.92 -5.89 16.94
CA ARG A 25 1.53 -6.15 15.63
C ARG A 25 2.50 -7.34 15.61
N PHE A 26 2.68 -8.06 16.71
CA PHE A 26 3.70 -9.12 16.85
C PHE A 26 5.13 -8.62 16.56
N ALA A 27 5.36 -7.34 16.78
CA ALA A 27 6.64 -6.68 16.55
C ALA A 27 7.40 -6.47 17.87
N PRO A 28 8.75 -6.38 17.85
CA PRO A 28 9.54 -6.24 19.07
C PRO A 28 9.23 -4.92 19.80
N GLU A 29 8.91 -5.01 21.09
CA GLU A 29 8.70 -3.83 21.93
C GLU A 29 10.01 -3.13 22.34
N SER A 30 11.15 -3.84 22.28
CA SER A 30 12.48 -3.29 22.59
C SER A 30 12.84 -2.09 21.73
N VAL A 31 12.32 -2.05 20.50
CA VAL A 31 12.51 -0.94 19.56
C VAL A 31 12.02 0.39 20.15
N VAL A 32 10.98 0.37 21.01
CA VAL A 32 10.49 1.57 21.71
C VAL A 32 11.54 2.11 22.68
N ASP A 33 12.20 1.22 23.44
CA ASP A 33 13.26 1.60 24.39
C ASP A 33 14.54 2.06 23.66
N GLU A 34 14.85 1.44 22.52
CA GLU A 34 15.94 1.86 21.64
C GLU A 34 15.69 3.28 21.10
N VAL A 35 14.46 3.59 20.65
CA VAL A 35 14.10 4.97 20.22
C VAL A 35 14.24 5.96 21.36
N LEU A 36 13.82 5.60 22.58
CA LEU A 36 13.98 6.46 23.76
C LEU A 36 15.44 6.74 24.10
N THR A 37 16.29 5.72 24.00
CA THR A 37 17.74 5.86 24.21
C THR A 37 18.33 6.82 23.17
N LEU A 38 18.01 6.60 21.89
CA LEU A 38 18.46 7.48 20.80
C LEU A 38 17.90 8.91 20.92
N TYR A 39 16.69 9.06 21.44
CA TYR A 39 16.11 10.37 21.73
C TYR A 39 16.92 11.12 22.80
N GLU A 40 17.27 10.48 23.91
CA GLU A 40 18.09 11.10 24.96
C GLU A 40 19.52 11.41 24.49
N GLU A 41 20.12 10.53 23.69
CA GLU A 41 21.41 10.82 23.04
C GLU A 41 21.34 12.05 22.12
N ALA A 42 20.33 12.10 21.25
CA ALA A 42 20.11 13.25 20.35
C ALA A 42 19.84 14.54 21.14
N ARG A 43 19.05 14.45 22.22
CA ARG A 43 18.77 15.57 23.12
C ARG A 43 20.04 16.10 23.80
N ARG A 44 20.90 15.21 24.31
CA ARG A 44 22.18 15.58 24.94
C ARG A 44 23.12 16.24 23.93
N ALA A 45 23.27 15.68 22.74
CA ALA A 45 24.09 16.25 21.68
C ALA A 45 23.60 17.66 21.29
N ARG A 46 22.27 17.85 21.14
CA ARG A 46 21.69 19.17 20.86
C ARG A 46 21.90 20.16 22.01
N TYR A 47 21.83 19.69 23.25
CA TYR A 47 22.11 20.53 24.42
C TYR A 47 23.58 21.00 24.45
N GLU A 48 24.54 20.15 24.08
CA GLU A 48 25.95 20.54 23.95
C GLU A 48 26.15 21.66 22.92
N VAL A 49 25.50 21.58 21.76
CA VAL A 49 25.50 22.66 20.75
C VAL A 49 25.00 23.97 21.36
N MET A 50 23.92 23.93 22.14
CA MET A 50 23.36 25.11 22.81
C MET A 50 24.34 25.70 23.84
N GLN A 51 25.01 24.86 24.62
CA GLN A 51 26.01 25.28 25.61
C GLN A 51 27.22 25.95 24.94
N ILE A 52 27.78 25.35 23.89
CA ILE A 52 28.88 25.94 23.13
C ILE A 52 28.44 27.26 22.48
N GLY A 53 27.21 27.33 21.96
CA GLY A 53 26.63 28.57 21.44
C GLY A 53 26.54 29.69 22.49
N SER A 54 26.16 29.36 23.73
CA SER A 54 26.15 30.30 24.84
C SER A 54 27.56 30.78 25.21
N GLN A 55 28.55 29.89 25.20
CA GLN A 55 29.96 30.22 25.43
C GLN A 55 30.50 31.17 24.35
N LEU A 56 30.23 30.88 23.07
CA LEU A 56 30.60 31.75 21.94
C LEU A 56 30.00 33.16 22.09
N ASN A 57 28.72 33.26 22.44
CA ASN A 57 28.06 34.55 22.68
C ASN A 57 28.71 35.33 23.83
N GLY A 58 29.13 34.63 24.90
CA GLY A 58 29.89 35.22 26.00
C GLY A 58 31.25 35.75 25.54
N LEU A 59 32.03 34.91 24.88
CA LEU A 59 33.36 35.24 24.36
C LEU A 59 33.33 36.40 23.37
N GLN A 60 32.31 36.46 22.52
CA GLN A 60 32.12 37.54 21.55
C GLN A 60 31.86 38.89 22.23
N LYS A 61 31.15 38.90 23.37
CA LYS A 61 30.98 40.12 24.18
C LYS A 61 32.30 40.57 24.80
N GLU A 62 33.14 39.64 25.26
CA GLU A 62 34.46 39.96 25.83
C GLU A 62 35.44 40.49 24.79
N ILE A 63 35.50 39.87 23.61
CA ILE A 63 36.26 40.37 22.46
C ILE A 63 35.81 41.80 22.10
N GLY A 64 34.50 42.05 22.07
CA GLY A 64 33.94 43.37 21.81
C GLY A 64 34.39 44.42 22.84
N LYS A 65 34.42 44.06 24.13
CA LYS A 65 34.93 44.93 25.21
C LYS A 65 36.42 45.23 25.05
N LYS A 66 37.26 44.20 24.85
CA LYS A 66 38.71 44.37 24.67
C LYS A 66 39.05 45.24 23.46
N LYS A 67 38.40 44.99 22.32
CA LYS A 67 38.58 45.82 21.11
C LYS A 67 38.16 47.27 21.33
N LYS A 68 37.06 47.52 22.05
CA LYS A 68 36.63 48.88 22.42
C LYS A 68 37.64 49.58 23.33
N ASN A 69 38.28 48.84 24.23
CA ASN A 69 39.31 49.34 25.14
C ASN A 69 40.71 49.42 24.50
N LYS A 70 40.87 49.02 23.23
CA LYS A 70 42.17 48.91 22.52
C LYS A 70 43.16 47.94 23.19
N GLU A 71 42.64 46.91 23.86
CA GLU A 71 43.41 45.82 24.47
C GLU A 71 43.66 44.67 23.48
N ASP A 72 44.69 43.87 23.71
CA ASP A 72 44.96 42.67 22.92
C ASP A 72 43.91 41.58 23.18
N ALA A 73 43.28 41.14 22.09
CA ALA A 73 42.25 40.12 22.06
C ALA A 73 42.70 38.85 21.30
N SER A 74 43.97 38.72 20.94
CA SER A 74 44.48 37.61 20.12
C SER A 74 44.18 36.23 20.72
N SER A 75 44.43 36.05 22.03
CA SER A 75 44.09 34.81 22.75
C SER A 75 42.59 34.50 22.75
N LEU A 76 41.72 35.51 22.86
CA LEU A 76 40.26 35.30 22.80
C LEU A 76 39.78 34.98 21.38
N LEU A 77 40.47 35.47 20.36
CA LEU A 77 40.18 35.14 18.96
C LEU A 77 40.57 33.69 18.64
N GLU A 78 41.68 33.18 19.19
CA GLU A 78 42.06 31.77 19.09
C GLU A 78 41.05 30.86 19.80
N GLU A 79 40.65 31.22 21.03
CA GLU A 79 39.62 30.49 21.77
C GLU A 79 38.28 30.46 21.01
N LYS A 80 37.91 31.58 20.36
CA LYS A 80 36.71 31.67 19.52
C LYS A 80 36.80 30.72 18.34
N ALA A 81 37.92 30.69 17.63
CA ALA A 81 38.12 29.79 16.50
C ALA A 81 38.03 28.32 16.91
N ALA A 82 38.61 27.96 18.07
CA ALA A 82 38.52 26.61 18.63
C ALA A 82 37.07 26.24 19.00
N LEU A 83 36.32 27.16 19.64
CA LEU A 83 34.92 26.94 19.97
C LEU A 83 34.01 26.87 18.74
N GLU A 84 34.30 27.64 17.68
CA GLU A 84 33.57 27.57 16.40
C GLU A 84 33.75 26.20 15.75
N GLN A 85 34.98 25.66 15.74
CA GLN A 85 35.23 24.31 15.24
C GLN A 85 34.51 23.26 16.09
N ARG A 86 34.62 23.34 17.42
CA ARG A 86 33.92 22.41 18.33
C ARG A 86 32.40 22.48 18.17
N LYS A 87 31.85 23.67 17.93
CA LYS A 87 30.42 23.84 17.67
C LYS A 87 30.01 23.11 16.39
N LYS A 88 30.79 23.24 15.32
CA LYS A 88 30.53 22.55 14.05
C LYS A 88 30.54 21.04 14.24
N ASP A 89 31.54 20.49 14.93
CA ASP A 89 31.64 19.05 15.19
C ASP A 89 30.45 18.56 16.05
N ALA A 90 30.02 19.34 17.04
CA ALA A 90 28.85 19.04 17.86
C ALA A 90 27.54 19.13 17.07
N GLU A 91 27.41 20.07 16.12
CA GLU A 91 26.27 20.18 15.21
C GLU A 91 26.16 18.96 14.29
N ASP A 92 27.29 18.51 13.72
CA ASP A 92 27.36 17.31 12.89
C ASP A 92 26.98 16.05 13.68
N LEU A 93 27.50 15.90 14.90
CA LEU A 93 27.13 14.80 15.79
C LEU A 93 25.65 14.83 16.17
N ALA A 94 25.11 16.00 16.50
CA ALA A 94 23.69 16.15 16.82
C ALA A 94 22.81 15.73 15.64
N LEU A 95 23.15 16.16 14.43
CA LEU A 95 22.43 15.78 13.21
C LEU A 95 22.52 14.26 12.96
N GLN A 96 23.69 13.64 13.17
CA GLN A 96 23.86 12.20 13.06
C GLN A 96 22.96 11.44 14.05
N LYS A 97 22.91 11.87 15.32
CA LYS A 97 22.07 11.25 16.35
C LYS A 97 20.59 11.42 16.06
N GLU A 98 20.17 12.58 15.56
CA GLU A 98 18.78 12.79 15.11
C GLU A 98 18.42 11.87 13.94
N LYS A 99 19.29 11.71 12.94
CA LYS A 99 19.07 10.77 11.83
C LYS A 99 18.96 9.31 12.31
N GLN A 100 19.80 8.90 13.27
CA GLN A 100 19.73 7.55 13.84
C GLN A 100 18.41 7.32 14.57
N ARG A 101 17.99 8.27 15.41
CA ARG A 101 16.68 8.25 16.08
C ARG A 101 15.54 8.16 15.07
N ASP A 102 15.52 9.03 14.07
CA ASP A 102 14.41 9.13 13.11
C ASP A 102 14.32 7.91 12.20
N SER A 103 15.45 7.33 11.81
CA SER A 103 15.51 6.06 11.09
C SER A 103 14.89 4.93 11.91
N LYS A 104 15.26 4.82 13.19
CA LYS A 104 14.69 3.82 14.10
C LYS A 104 13.21 4.04 14.38
N LEU A 105 12.78 5.29 14.53
CA LEU A 105 11.38 5.64 14.73
C LEU A 105 10.50 5.25 13.53
N ARG A 106 11.03 5.30 12.31
CA ARG A 106 10.31 4.88 11.10
C ARG A 106 10.03 3.37 11.01
N THR A 107 10.71 2.55 11.81
CA THR A 107 10.47 1.10 11.85
C THR A 107 9.30 0.72 12.76
N ILE A 108 8.71 1.68 13.46
CA ILE A 108 7.59 1.44 14.38
C ILE A 108 6.29 1.73 13.63
N GLY A 109 5.43 0.71 13.53
CA GLY A 109 4.13 0.84 12.89
C GLY A 109 3.18 1.79 13.61
N ASN A 110 2.16 2.23 12.89
CA ASN A 110 1.10 3.08 13.39
C ASN A 110 0.32 2.41 14.53
N TYR A 111 -0.43 3.19 15.31
CA TYR A 111 -1.33 2.66 16.31
C TYR A 111 -2.38 1.75 15.67
N VAL A 112 -2.48 0.52 16.17
CA VAL A 112 -3.54 -0.42 15.78
C VAL A 112 -4.86 0.06 16.37
N HIS A 113 -5.89 0.24 15.54
CA HIS A 113 -7.22 0.62 15.99
C HIS A 113 -7.84 -0.47 16.87
N ASP A 114 -8.61 -0.09 17.89
CA ASP A 114 -9.11 -1.04 18.91
C ASP A 114 -10.06 -2.12 18.35
N SER A 115 -10.67 -1.86 17.19
CA SER A 115 -11.55 -2.83 16.52
C SER A 115 -10.79 -3.88 15.68
N VAL A 116 -9.47 -3.81 15.57
CA VAL A 116 -8.68 -4.74 14.74
C VAL A 116 -8.50 -6.07 15.48
N PRO A 117 -8.78 -7.23 14.85
CA PRO A 117 -8.55 -8.52 15.48
C PRO A 117 -7.04 -8.75 15.69
N VAL A 118 -6.67 -9.15 16.91
CA VAL A 118 -5.27 -9.38 17.27
C VAL A 118 -4.88 -10.82 16.97
N SER A 119 -4.26 -11.03 15.81
CA SER A 119 -3.67 -12.31 15.40
C SER A 119 -2.50 -12.09 14.42
N ASN A 120 -1.63 -13.10 14.34
CA ASN A 120 -0.54 -13.17 13.37
C ASN A 120 -0.84 -14.17 12.24
N ASN A 121 -2.05 -14.72 12.18
CA ASN A 121 -2.51 -15.62 11.14
C ASN A 121 -3.60 -14.95 10.30
N GLU A 122 -3.40 -14.83 9.00
CA GLU A 122 -4.40 -14.26 8.09
C GLU A 122 -5.67 -15.13 7.97
N ASP A 123 -5.61 -16.42 8.32
CA ASP A 123 -6.82 -17.26 8.42
C ASP A 123 -7.78 -16.77 9.53
N ASP A 124 -7.30 -15.97 10.48
CA ASP A 124 -8.11 -15.35 11.53
C ASP A 124 -8.71 -13.99 11.11
N ASN A 125 -8.57 -13.60 9.83
CA ASN A 125 -9.27 -12.45 9.27
C ASN A 125 -10.78 -12.62 9.45
N VAL A 126 -11.45 -11.57 9.93
CA VAL A 126 -12.88 -11.64 10.27
C VAL A 126 -13.71 -11.13 9.10
N VAL A 127 -14.63 -11.95 8.60
CA VAL A 127 -15.64 -11.53 7.63
C VAL A 127 -16.60 -10.54 8.29
N VAL A 128 -16.62 -9.32 7.78
CA VAL A 128 -17.46 -8.21 8.27
C VAL A 128 -18.80 -8.19 7.53
N LYS A 129 -18.77 -8.50 6.23
CA LYS A 129 -19.92 -8.38 5.34
C LYS A 129 -19.77 -9.29 4.13
N THR A 130 -20.87 -9.77 3.58
CA THR A 130 -20.92 -10.53 2.33
C THR A 130 -22.01 -9.96 1.42
N TRP A 131 -21.78 -9.97 0.12
CA TRP A 131 -22.77 -9.61 -0.87
C TRP A 131 -22.72 -10.56 -2.07
N VAL A 132 -23.89 -10.98 -2.52
CA VAL A 132 -24.07 -11.87 -3.67
C VAL A 132 -25.22 -11.32 -4.53
N PRO A 133 -25.06 -11.20 -5.86
CA PRO A 133 -26.17 -10.85 -6.75
C PRO A 133 -27.31 -11.89 -6.67
N GLU A 134 -28.57 -11.46 -6.80
CA GLU A 134 -29.76 -12.32 -6.62
C GLU A 134 -29.75 -13.61 -7.46
N ASN A 135 -29.13 -13.60 -8.64
CA ASN A 135 -29.09 -14.72 -9.59
C ASN A 135 -27.72 -15.42 -9.65
N VAL A 136 -26.87 -15.24 -8.64
CA VAL A 136 -25.53 -15.83 -8.61
C VAL A 136 -25.40 -16.76 -7.42
N THR A 137 -25.00 -18.01 -7.68
CA THR A 137 -24.61 -18.95 -6.64
C THR A 137 -23.09 -18.88 -6.44
N VAL A 138 -22.69 -18.70 -5.18
CA VAL A 138 -21.28 -18.78 -4.72
C VAL A 138 -20.93 -20.25 -4.51
N GLU A 139 -20.46 -20.89 -5.58
CA GLU A 139 -19.99 -22.26 -5.57
C GLU A 139 -18.83 -22.44 -6.54
N LYS A 140 -18.02 -23.47 -6.28
CA LYS A 140 -16.97 -23.88 -7.21
C LYS A 140 -17.64 -24.49 -8.45
N ARG A 141 -17.30 -23.98 -9.63
CA ARG A 141 -17.86 -24.42 -10.91
C ARG A 141 -16.83 -25.22 -11.70
N ASP A 142 -17.29 -26.20 -12.46
CA ASP A 142 -16.48 -26.88 -13.47
C ASP A 142 -16.40 -26.01 -14.75
N CYS A 143 -15.73 -24.88 -14.63
CA CYS A 143 -15.57 -23.88 -15.68
C CYS A 143 -14.10 -23.70 -16.08
N LEU A 144 -13.82 -22.80 -17.02
CA LEU A 144 -12.45 -22.43 -17.36
C LEU A 144 -11.88 -21.50 -16.29
N SER A 145 -10.58 -21.59 -16.06
CA SER A 145 -9.84 -20.57 -15.31
C SER A 145 -9.72 -19.27 -16.10
N HIS A 146 -9.50 -18.15 -15.43
CA HIS A 146 -9.40 -16.83 -16.09
C HIS A 146 -8.40 -16.79 -17.26
N HIS A 147 -7.23 -17.46 -17.15
CA HIS A 147 -6.22 -17.45 -18.20
C HIS A 147 -6.61 -18.30 -19.42
N GLU A 148 -7.40 -19.35 -19.21
CA GLU A 148 -7.97 -20.13 -20.31
C GLU A 148 -9.05 -19.33 -21.04
N VAL A 149 -9.90 -18.59 -20.33
CA VAL A 149 -10.88 -17.69 -20.96
C VAL A 149 -10.16 -16.63 -21.80
N LEU A 150 -9.11 -15.99 -21.27
CA LEU A 150 -8.29 -15.04 -22.05
C LEU A 150 -7.64 -15.70 -23.27
N THR A 151 -7.14 -16.92 -23.14
CA THR A 151 -6.55 -17.68 -24.25
C THR A 151 -7.59 -17.90 -25.35
N ARG A 152 -8.79 -18.37 -24.98
CA ARG A 152 -9.87 -18.66 -25.95
C ARG A 152 -10.41 -17.40 -26.63
N LEU A 153 -10.35 -16.24 -25.97
CA LEU A 153 -10.72 -14.95 -26.55
C LEU A 153 -9.62 -14.33 -27.43
N ASP A 154 -8.44 -14.97 -27.54
CA ASP A 154 -7.24 -14.36 -28.13
C ASP A 154 -6.89 -13.01 -27.48
N GLY A 155 -7.16 -12.91 -26.16
CA GLY A 155 -7.09 -11.67 -25.39
C GLY A 155 -5.74 -11.37 -24.76
N TYR A 156 -4.80 -12.32 -24.79
CA TYR A 156 -3.44 -12.10 -24.30
C TYR A 156 -2.43 -13.09 -24.90
N ASP A 157 -1.15 -12.73 -24.80
CA ASP A 157 0.00 -13.50 -25.24
C ASP A 157 1.03 -13.62 -24.10
N PRO A 158 0.96 -14.70 -23.29
CA PRO A 158 1.91 -14.94 -22.23
C PRO A 158 3.27 -15.44 -22.75
N GLU A 159 3.31 -16.13 -23.89
CA GLU A 159 4.56 -16.70 -24.42
C GLU A 159 5.52 -15.60 -24.87
N ARG A 160 5.03 -14.64 -25.66
CA ARG A 160 5.83 -13.48 -26.08
C ARG A 160 6.11 -12.54 -24.91
N GLY A 161 5.16 -12.38 -23.97
CA GLY A 161 5.38 -11.63 -22.75
C GLY A 161 6.56 -12.17 -21.94
N VAL A 162 6.57 -13.48 -21.65
CA VAL A 162 7.66 -14.14 -20.93
C VAL A 162 8.97 -14.06 -21.69
N LYS A 163 8.95 -14.17 -23.02
CA LYS A 163 10.15 -13.99 -23.85
C LYS A 163 10.77 -12.59 -23.70
N ILE A 164 9.97 -11.55 -23.47
CA ILE A 164 10.45 -10.15 -23.40
C ILE A 164 10.95 -9.80 -22.00
N VAL A 165 10.19 -10.11 -20.94
CA VAL A 165 10.49 -9.63 -19.57
C VAL A 165 10.83 -10.74 -18.57
N GLY A 166 10.74 -12.01 -18.98
CA GLY A 166 10.90 -13.17 -18.10
C GLY A 166 9.58 -13.60 -17.42
N HIS A 167 9.71 -14.39 -16.35
CA HIS A 167 8.58 -14.91 -15.59
C HIS A 167 7.55 -13.80 -15.23
N ARG A 168 6.24 -14.11 -15.24
CA ARG A 168 5.12 -13.17 -15.08
C ARG A 168 4.95 -12.12 -16.19
N GLY A 169 5.71 -12.20 -17.28
CA GLY A 169 5.50 -11.38 -18.47
C GLY A 169 4.23 -11.73 -19.24
N TYR A 170 3.51 -10.73 -19.73
CA TYR A 170 2.32 -10.89 -20.57
C TYR A 170 2.18 -9.73 -21.56
N CYS A 171 1.46 -9.95 -22.66
CA CYS A 171 0.95 -8.88 -23.52
C CYS A 171 -0.57 -9.01 -23.58
N LEU A 172 -1.34 -7.95 -23.29
CA LEU A 172 -2.77 -7.94 -23.62
C LEU A 172 -2.97 -7.67 -25.11
N THR A 173 -3.89 -8.39 -25.74
CA THR A 173 -4.18 -8.30 -27.17
C THR A 173 -5.69 -8.25 -27.40
N GLY A 174 -6.11 -7.76 -28.57
CA GLY A 174 -7.52 -7.77 -28.99
C GLY A 174 -8.49 -7.29 -27.90
N TYR A 175 -9.50 -8.11 -27.60
CA TYR A 175 -10.48 -7.79 -26.58
C TYR A 175 -9.94 -7.80 -25.15
N GLY A 176 -8.86 -8.51 -24.84
CA GLY A 176 -8.25 -8.44 -23.50
C GLY A 176 -7.71 -7.06 -23.19
N LEU A 177 -7.10 -6.39 -24.18
CA LEU A 177 -6.67 -4.99 -24.06
C LEU A 177 -7.87 -4.04 -23.91
N PHE A 178 -8.91 -4.20 -24.74
CA PHE A 178 -10.11 -3.35 -24.66
C PHE A 178 -10.87 -3.52 -23.34
N LEU A 179 -10.93 -4.74 -22.79
CA LEU A 179 -11.53 -5.00 -21.48
C LEU A 179 -10.74 -4.31 -20.35
N ASN A 180 -9.41 -4.34 -20.40
CA ASN A 180 -8.56 -3.62 -19.44
C ASN A 180 -8.81 -2.10 -19.52
N LEU A 181 -8.80 -1.53 -20.73
CA LEU A 181 -9.10 -0.11 -20.95
C LEU A 181 -10.53 0.26 -20.52
N ALA A 182 -11.50 -0.64 -20.70
CA ALA A 182 -12.87 -0.44 -20.24
C ALA A 182 -12.95 -0.35 -18.71
N LEU A 183 -12.24 -1.21 -17.98
CA LEU A 183 -12.17 -1.13 -16.52
C LEU A 183 -11.51 0.17 -16.05
N ILE A 184 -10.46 0.64 -16.73
CA ILE A 184 -9.79 1.91 -16.44
C ILE A 184 -10.77 3.08 -16.58
N ASN A 185 -11.42 3.18 -17.75
CA ASN A 185 -12.33 4.28 -18.03
C ASN A 185 -13.57 4.23 -17.12
N TYR A 186 -14.11 3.04 -16.88
CA TYR A 186 -15.25 2.87 -15.99
C TYR A 186 -14.91 3.27 -14.55
N GLY A 187 -13.77 2.82 -14.02
CA GLY A 187 -13.32 3.18 -12.67
C GLY A 187 -13.12 4.68 -12.49
N LEU A 188 -12.50 5.35 -13.47
CA LEU A 188 -12.31 6.80 -13.43
C LEU A 188 -13.63 7.57 -13.54
N GLU A 189 -14.54 7.17 -14.45
CA GLU A 189 -15.87 7.79 -14.56
C GLU A 189 -16.68 7.57 -13.26
N PHE A 190 -16.59 6.39 -12.66
CA PHE A 190 -17.28 6.05 -11.41
C PHE A 190 -16.85 6.98 -10.27
N LEU A 191 -15.54 7.16 -10.07
CA LEU A 191 -15.02 8.06 -9.02
C LEU A 191 -15.27 9.53 -9.33
N TRP A 192 -15.23 9.94 -10.61
CA TRP A 192 -15.64 11.29 -11.01
C TRP A 192 -17.07 11.60 -10.56
N GLY A 193 -18.00 10.66 -10.78
CA GLY A 193 -19.39 10.78 -10.30
C GLY A 193 -19.53 10.87 -8.77
N LYS A 194 -18.50 10.45 -8.02
CA LYS A 194 -18.42 10.52 -6.55
C LYS A 194 -17.65 11.75 -6.05
N GLY A 195 -17.29 12.69 -6.93
CA GLY A 195 -16.61 13.93 -6.57
C GLY A 195 -15.10 13.79 -6.34
N TYR A 196 -14.49 12.66 -6.74
CA TYR A 196 -13.04 12.53 -6.76
C TYR A 196 -12.45 13.26 -7.97
N LYS A 197 -11.27 13.85 -7.78
CA LYS A 197 -10.49 14.49 -8.85
C LYS A 197 -9.57 13.47 -9.52
N PRO A 198 -9.72 13.16 -10.83
CA PRO A 198 -8.82 12.29 -11.56
C PRO A 198 -7.40 12.82 -11.54
N ASN A 199 -6.44 11.93 -11.34
CA ASN A 199 -5.03 12.26 -11.25
C ASN A 199 -4.18 11.11 -11.81
N GLN A 200 -3.30 11.42 -12.76
CA GLN A 200 -2.26 10.50 -13.20
C GLN A 200 -0.92 10.99 -12.65
N PRO A 201 -0.44 10.45 -11.53
CA PRO A 201 0.83 10.88 -10.95
C PRO A 201 2.04 10.36 -11.74
N PRO A 202 3.25 10.91 -11.51
CA PRO A 202 4.49 10.33 -12.02
C PRO A 202 4.65 8.87 -11.59
N GLN A 203 5.10 8.00 -12.50
CA GLN A 203 5.24 6.56 -12.23
C GLN A 203 6.60 6.16 -11.65
N PHE A 204 7.45 7.13 -11.36
CA PHE A 204 8.67 6.94 -10.59
C PHE A 204 8.92 8.14 -9.67
N MET A 205 9.53 7.88 -8.53
CA MET A 205 9.80 8.88 -7.50
C MET A 205 11.29 8.94 -7.18
N LEU A 206 11.77 10.12 -6.78
CA LEU A 206 13.09 10.25 -6.17
C LEU A 206 13.19 9.36 -4.93
N LYS A 207 14.36 8.75 -4.69
CA LYS A 207 14.62 7.89 -3.53
C LYS A 207 14.15 8.49 -2.21
N ASP A 208 14.46 9.75 -1.97
CA ASP A 208 14.13 10.42 -0.71
C ASP A 208 12.62 10.63 -0.53
N MET A 209 11.89 10.85 -1.63
CA MET A 209 10.42 10.95 -1.61
C MET A 209 9.77 9.58 -1.44
N MET A 210 10.30 8.55 -2.11
CA MET A 210 9.85 7.17 -1.94
C MET A 210 10.03 6.71 -0.48
N ALA A 211 11.15 7.07 0.15
CA ALA A 211 11.44 6.71 1.55
C ALA A 211 10.51 7.38 2.59
N LYS A 212 9.72 8.38 2.18
CA LYS A 212 8.66 8.98 3.04
C LYS A 212 7.32 8.24 2.92
N THR A 213 7.12 7.45 1.87
CA THR A 213 5.82 6.85 1.50
C THR A 213 5.84 5.32 1.48
N ALA A 214 7.03 4.72 1.37
CA ALA A 214 7.26 3.27 1.42
C ALA A 214 8.03 2.85 2.69
N GLN A 215 7.80 1.61 3.12
CA GLN A 215 8.53 0.93 4.19
C GLN A 215 9.86 0.38 3.69
N LEU A 216 10.79 0.10 4.61
CA LEU A 216 12.14 -0.36 4.24
C LEU A 216 12.09 -1.70 3.51
N GLU A 217 11.26 -2.62 3.99
CA GLU A 217 11.07 -3.95 3.41
C GLU A 217 10.58 -3.88 1.96
N GLN A 218 9.78 -2.86 1.62
CA GLN A 218 9.28 -2.66 0.26
C GLN A 218 10.38 -2.29 -0.74
N PHE A 219 11.50 -1.69 -0.32
CA PHE A 219 12.62 -1.41 -1.23
C PHE A 219 13.25 -2.69 -1.76
N ASP A 220 13.36 -3.70 -0.90
CA ASP A 220 13.97 -4.98 -1.24
C ASP A 220 12.96 -5.85 -2.01
N GLU A 221 11.74 -5.98 -1.50
CA GLU A 221 10.77 -6.98 -1.95
C GLU A 221 9.82 -6.53 -3.06
N GLU A 222 9.51 -5.23 -3.15
CA GLU A 222 8.45 -4.71 -4.04
C GLU A 222 8.98 -3.75 -5.12
N LEU A 223 9.84 -2.79 -4.76
CA LEU A 223 10.15 -1.63 -5.61
C LEU A 223 11.26 -1.90 -6.62
N TYR A 224 10.99 -1.66 -7.90
CA TYR A 224 12.03 -1.60 -8.93
C TYR A 224 12.81 -0.28 -8.85
N LYS A 225 14.14 -0.37 -8.92
CA LYS A 225 15.04 0.78 -8.92
C LYS A 225 15.36 1.22 -10.35
N VAL A 226 15.33 2.52 -10.59
CA VAL A 226 15.74 3.18 -11.83
C VAL A 226 17.01 3.98 -11.56
N THR A 227 18.09 3.64 -12.26
CA THR A 227 19.40 4.29 -12.12
C THR A 227 19.75 4.97 -13.44
N GLU A 228 20.05 6.25 -13.41
CA GLU A 228 20.37 7.06 -14.61
C GLU A 228 21.87 7.18 -14.86
N SER A 229 22.67 7.18 -13.79
CA SER A 229 24.13 7.25 -13.84
C SER A 229 24.74 6.51 -12.64
N GLU A 230 26.07 6.44 -12.56
CA GLU A 230 26.74 5.89 -11.38
C GLU A 230 26.49 6.71 -10.10
N ASP A 231 26.01 7.95 -10.22
CA ASP A 231 25.62 8.77 -9.08
C ASP A 231 24.29 8.30 -8.48
N LYS A 232 24.40 7.57 -7.36
CA LYS A 232 23.27 7.06 -6.57
C LYS A 232 22.38 8.17 -5.99
N SER A 233 22.79 9.43 -5.99
CA SER A 233 21.94 10.55 -5.58
C SER A 233 20.76 10.77 -6.56
N THR A 234 20.92 10.31 -7.80
CA THR A 234 19.90 10.42 -8.87
C THR A 234 18.97 9.22 -8.96
N ASP A 235 19.13 8.24 -8.06
CA ASP A 235 18.33 7.03 -7.98
C ASP A 235 16.84 7.35 -7.83
N LYS A 236 16.03 6.70 -8.66
CA LYS A 236 14.57 6.76 -8.63
C LYS A 236 14.01 5.36 -8.43
N TYR A 237 12.74 5.27 -8.07
CA TYR A 237 12.03 3.99 -7.91
C TYR A 237 10.71 4.05 -8.65
N LEU A 238 10.40 3.00 -9.40
CA LEU A 238 9.07 2.81 -9.99
C LEU A 238 8.06 2.62 -8.85
N ILE A 239 6.85 3.16 -9.03
CA ILE A 239 5.79 3.10 -8.01
C ILE A 239 5.14 1.71 -7.98
N ALA A 240 4.82 1.21 -6.79
CA ALA A 240 4.05 -0.02 -6.58
C ALA A 240 2.53 0.24 -6.48
N THR A 241 2.15 1.51 -6.37
CA THR A 241 0.78 2.02 -6.22
C THR A 241 0.77 3.53 -6.46
N SER A 242 -0.31 4.09 -7.02
CA SER A 242 -0.51 5.54 -7.13
C SER A 242 -0.63 6.24 -5.76
N GLU A 243 -0.92 5.51 -4.68
CA GLU A 243 -0.86 6.03 -3.30
C GLU A 243 0.49 6.70 -2.97
N GLN A 244 1.61 6.12 -3.42
CA GLN A 244 2.95 6.61 -3.11
C GLN A 244 3.16 8.05 -3.63
N PRO A 245 2.98 8.35 -4.93
CA PRO A 245 3.11 9.71 -5.40
C PRO A 245 1.92 10.61 -5.01
N LEU A 246 0.70 10.08 -4.86
CA LEU A 246 -0.45 10.89 -4.44
C LEU A 246 -0.31 11.41 -3.00
N SER A 247 0.20 10.58 -2.08
CA SER A 247 0.51 11.02 -0.72
C SER A 247 1.57 12.12 -0.72
N ALA A 248 2.56 12.05 -1.61
CA ALA A 248 3.63 13.03 -1.73
C ALA A 248 3.24 14.37 -2.40
N LEU A 249 2.05 14.48 -3.02
CA LEU A 249 1.63 15.70 -3.72
C LEU A 249 1.62 16.95 -2.83
N HIS A 250 1.33 16.77 -1.54
CA HIS A 250 1.19 17.84 -0.57
C HIS A 250 2.37 17.90 0.43
N ASP A 251 3.53 17.33 0.08
CA ASP A 251 4.72 17.31 0.96
C ASP A 251 5.09 18.73 1.42
N GLY A 252 5.16 18.92 2.73
CA GLY A 252 5.50 20.18 3.38
C GLY A 252 4.38 21.22 3.45
N GLU A 253 3.19 20.96 2.93
CA GLU A 253 2.08 21.92 2.88
C GLU A 253 1.35 22.12 4.22
N TRP A 254 0.54 23.19 4.26
CA TRP A 254 -0.38 23.54 5.35
C TRP A 254 -1.80 23.64 4.81
N LEU A 255 -2.61 22.61 5.06
CA LEU A 255 -3.99 22.54 4.61
C LEU A 255 -4.94 23.17 5.65
N GLN A 256 -5.97 23.86 5.18
CA GLN A 256 -7.00 24.49 6.02
C GLN A 256 -8.33 23.75 5.87
N ASP A 257 -9.29 24.03 6.75
CA ASP A 257 -10.63 23.43 6.75
C ASP A 257 -11.34 23.48 5.40
N LYS A 258 -11.18 24.57 4.66
CA LYS A 258 -11.82 24.78 3.35
C LYS A 258 -11.23 23.91 2.23
N ASP A 259 -10.03 23.37 2.44
CA ASP A 259 -9.34 22.55 1.43
C ASP A 259 -9.73 21.06 1.57
N LEU A 260 -10.31 20.66 2.72
CA LEU A 260 -10.59 19.27 3.08
C LEU A 260 -12.09 18.93 3.01
N PRO A 261 -12.47 17.70 2.62
CA PRO A 261 -11.58 16.60 2.22
C PRO A 261 -11.06 16.76 0.78
N ILE A 262 -9.80 16.38 0.56
CA ILE A 262 -9.23 16.26 -0.79
C ILE A 262 -9.38 14.81 -1.23
N LYS A 263 -10.08 14.56 -2.35
CA LYS A 263 -10.37 13.24 -2.89
C LYS A 263 -9.71 13.09 -4.28
N TYR A 264 -8.75 12.16 -4.43
CA TYR A 264 -8.08 11.86 -5.69
C TYR A 264 -8.48 10.48 -6.24
N ALA A 265 -8.80 10.44 -7.54
CA ALA A 265 -8.94 9.21 -8.32
C ALA A 265 -7.64 8.97 -9.09
N GLY A 266 -6.71 8.25 -8.47
CA GLY A 266 -5.39 7.96 -8.99
C GLY A 266 -5.37 6.87 -10.05
N TYR A 267 -4.90 7.15 -11.26
CA TYR A 267 -4.64 6.14 -12.28
C TYR A 267 -3.14 6.01 -12.53
N SER A 268 -2.61 4.80 -12.42
CA SER A 268 -1.24 4.49 -12.84
C SER A 268 -1.05 3.03 -13.20
N THR A 269 0.00 2.76 -13.98
CA THR A 269 0.64 1.45 -13.99
C THR A 269 1.44 1.28 -12.71
N CYS A 270 1.32 0.11 -12.09
CA CYS A 270 1.98 -0.27 -10.85
C CYS A 270 3.03 -1.34 -11.15
N TYR A 271 4.21 -1.22 -10.52
CA TYR A 271 5.34 -2.11 -10.72
C TYR A 271 5.72 -2.81 -9.42
N ARG A 272 5.69 -4.15 -9.40
CA ARG A 272 6.03 -4.96 -8.21
C ARG A 272 6.95 -6.11 -8.56
N LYS A 273 8.06 -6.25 -7.83
CA LYS A 273 9.03 -7.35 -7.99
C LYS A 273 8.44 -8.72 -7.63
N GLU A 274 7.45 -8.79 -6.75
CA GLU A 274 6.82 -10.04 -6.29
C GLU A 274 7.83 -11.08 -5.75
N ALA A 275 8.92 -10.63 -5.11
CA ALA A 275 10.05 -11.48 -4.70
C ALA A 275 9.66 -12.56 -3.65
N GLY A 276 8.65 -12.31 -2.83
CA GLY A 276 8.17 -13.24 -1.80
C GLY A 276 7.14 -14.28 -2.29
N ALA A 277 6.65 -14.20 -3.53
CA ALA A 277 5.50 -14.98 -4.00
C ALA A 277 5.88 -16.08 -5.00
N HIS A 278 7.05 -16.73 -4.84
CA HIS A 278 7.52 -17.77 -5.76
C HIS A 278 6.49 -18.90 -5.93
N GLY A 279 6.01 -19.10 -7.17
CA GLY A 279 5.08 -20.17 -7.54
C GLY A 279 3.60 -19.93 -7.21
N LYS A 280 3.25 -18.95 -6.36
CA LYS A 280 1.86 -18.61 -6.04
C LYS A 280 1.23 -17.77 -7.17
N ASP A 281 0.00 -18.13 -7.56
CA ASP A 281 -0.80 -17.47 -8.59
C ASP A 281 0.00 -17.17 -9.88
N ALA A 282 0.78 -18.15 -10.36
CA ALA A 282 1.73 -17.96 -11.46
C ALA A 282 1.09 -18.01 -12.86
N TRP A 283 -0.18 -18.39 -12.97
CA TRP A 283 -0.88 -18.48 -14.25
C TRP A 283 -1.74 -17.25 -14.53
N GLY A 284 -1.79 -16.84 -15.80
CA GLY A 284 -2.54 -15.68 -16.25
C GLY A 284 -1.94 -14.35 -15.78
N ILE A 285 -2.83 -13.43 -15.43
CA ILE A 285 -2.50 -12.03 -15.09
C ILE A 285 -2.89 -11.64 -13.65
N PHE A 286 -3.25 -12.61 -12.79
CA PHE A 286 -3.69 -12.31 -11.42
C PHE A 286 -2.56 -11.74 -10.53
N ARG A 287 -1.34 -12.25 -10.70
CA ARG A 287 -0.14 -11.77 -10.00
C ARG A 287 1.00 -11.56 -11.00
N VAL A 288 1.29 -10.31 -11.31
CA VAL A 288 2.20 -9.90 -12.38
C VAL A 288 3.09 -8.75 -11.93
N HIS A 289 4.19 -8.51 -12.64
CA HIS A 289 5.13 -7.43 -12.30
C HIS A 289 4.62 -6.03 -12.65
N GLN A 290 3.71 -5.95 -13.61
CA GLN A 290 3.13 -4.72 -14.13
C GLN A 290 1.62 -4.92 -14.18
N PHE A 291 0.84 -3.95 -13.70
CA PHE A 291 -0.63 -3.96 -13.77
C PHE A 291 -1.17 -2.54 -13.66
N GLU A 292 -2.38 -2.27 -14.16
CA GLU A 292 -3.04 -0.97 -13.98
C GLU A 292 -3.93 -0.95 -12.73
N LYS A 293 -4.01 0.22 -12.09
CA LYS A 293 -4.85 0.41 -10.91
C LYS A 293 -5.49 1.79 -10.88
N ILE A 294 -6.75 1.80 -10.48
CA ILE A 294 -7.52 2.99 -10.09
C ILE A 294 -7.61 3.00 -8.57
N GLU A 295 -7.12 4.09 -7.97
CA GLU A 295 -6.94 4.28 -6.53
C GLU A 295 -7.80 5.43 -6.04
N GLN A 296 -8.44 5.24 -4.90
CA GLN A 296 -9.01 6.30 -4.08
C GLN A 296 -7.93 6.74 -3.08
N PHE A 297 -7.58 8.03 -3.09
CA PHE A 297 -6.72 8.61 -2.06
C PHE A 297 -7.40 9.83 -1.45
N VAL A 298 -7.51 9.86 -0.13
CA VAL A 298 -8.24 10.92 0.58
C VAL A 298 -7.38 11.52 1.69
N LEU A 299 -7.27 12.85 1.70
CA LEU A 299 -6.81 13.62 2.85
C LEU A 299 -8.02 14.22 3.56
N THR A 300 -8.14 13.96 4.86
CA THR A 300 -9.28 14.37 5.69
C THR A 300 -8.86 15.09 6.95
N LYS A 301 -9.83 15.74 7.61
CA LYS A 301 -9.67 16.18 8.99
C LYS A 301 -9.54 14.95 9.91
N PRO A 302 -8.73 15.00 10.98
CA PRO A 302 -8.56 13.88 11.91
C PRO A 302 -9.88 13.25 12.38
N GLU A 303 -10.83 14.10 12.79
CA GLU A 303 -12.14 13.73 13.31
C GLU A 303 -13.07 13.07 12.29
N GLN A 304 -12.82 13.24 10.98
CA GLN A 304 -13.64 12.68 9.91
C GLN A 304 -13.03 11.41 9.28
N SER A 305 -11.82 11.03 9.67
CA SER A 305 -11.09 9.95 8.99
C SER A 305 -11.78 8.60 9.03
N TRP A 306 -12.42 8.22 10.15
CA TRP A 306 -13.13 6.94 10.25
C TRP A 306 -14.44 6.91 9.47
N GLU A 307 -15.12 8.04 9.33
CA GLU A 307 -16.28 8.16 8.45
C GLU A 307 -15.86 8.02 6.98
N ALA A 308 -14.78 8.70 6.58
CA ALA A 308 -14.23 8.60 5.23
C ALA A 308 -13.72 7.17 4.92
N PHE A 309 -13.18 6.46 5.90
CA PHE A 309 -12.77 5.05 5.74
C PHE A 309 -13.94 4.15 5.34
N GLU A 310 -15.08 4.28 6.01
CA GLU A 310 -16.29 3.53 5.67
C GLU A 310 -16.88 4.00 4.32
N GLU A 311 -16.83 5.31 4.00
CA GLU A 311 -17.26 5.87 2.70
C GLU A 311 -16.42 5.33 1.52
N MET A 312 -15.10 5.24 1.68
CA MET A 312 -14.18 4.71 0.66
C MET A 312 -14.42 3.22 0.40
N MET A 313 -14.64 2.44 1.46
CA MET A 313 -14.98 1.02 1.33
C MET A 313 -16.35 0.85 0.65
N ALA A 314 -17.36 1.62 1.06
CA ALA A 314 -18.68 1.62 0.42
C ALA A 314 -18.61 2.00 -1.07
N THR A 315 -17.75 2.94 -1.43
CA THR A 315 -17.51 3.33 -2.83
C THR A 315 -16.96 2.15 -3.65
N SER A 316 -15.98 1.41 -3.11
CA SER A 316 -15.51 0.18 -3.77
C SER A 316 -16.59 -0.89 -3.82
N GLU A 317 -17.37 -1.11 -2.75
CA GLU A 317 -18.50 -2.04 -2.76
C GLU A 317 -19.49 -1.73 -3.89
N GLU A 318 -19.90 -0.47 -4.03
CA GLU A 318 -20.82 -0.07 -5.10
C GLU A 318 -20.27 -0.33 -6.50
N PHE A 319 -18.96 -0.12 -6.70
CA PHE A 319 -18.29 -0.45 -7.95
C PHE A 319 -18.38 -1.95 -8.26
N TYR A 320 -18.03 -2.83 -7.32
CA TYR A 320 -18.12 -4.28 -7.54
C TYR A 320 -19.56 -4.81 -7.63
N LYS A 321 -20.52 -4.17 -6.95
CA LYS A 321 -21.96 -4.45 -7.13
C LYS A 321 -22.43 -4.13 -8.54
N SER A 322 -22.02 -2.98 -9.08
CA SER A 322 -22.37 -2.57 -10.45
C SER A 322 -21.81 -3.53 -11.50
N LEU A 323 -20.67 -4.15 -11.22
CA LEU A 323 -20.06 -5.20 -12.04
C LEU A 323 -20.66 -6.59 -11.81
N GLY A 324 -21.63 -6.74 -10.89
CA GLY A 324 -22.29 -8.02 -10.59
C GLY A 324 -21.37 -9.09 -10.01
N LEU A 325 -20.28 -8.71 -9.33
CA LEU A 325 -19.31 -9.64 -8.78
C LEU A 325 -19.59 -9.93 -7.30
N PRO A 326 -19.89 -11.18 -6.90
CA PRO A 326 -20.06 -11.54 -5.49
C PRO A 326 -18.75 -11.36 -4.72
N TYR A 327 -18.83 -10.87 -3.49
CA TYR A 327 -17.68 -10.58 -2.66
C TYR A 327 -17.97 -10.71 -1.17
N GLN A 328 -16.89 -10.73 -0.38
CA GLN A 328 -16.91 -10.50 1.06
C GLN A 328 -15.95 -9.38 1.43
N ILE A 329 -16.23 -8.69 2.53
CA ILE A 329 -15.31 -7.76 3.17
C ILE A 329 -14.74 -8.44 4.40
N VAL A 330 -13.42 -8.46 4.50
CA VAL A 330 -12.69 -8.96 5.66
C VAL A 330 -11.95 -7.83 6.35
N THR A 331 -11.89 -7.87 7.68
CA THR A 331 -10.97 -7.03 8.44
C THR A 331 -9.68 -7.79 8.66
N ILE A 332 -8.58 -7.12 8.36
CA ILE A 332 -7.26 -7.74 8.41
C ILE A 332 -6.72 -7.73 9.83
N VAL A 333 -6.14 -8.86 10.24
CA VAL A 333 -5.52 -9.03 11.55
C VAL A 333 -4.32 -8.13 11.74
N SER A 334 -4.04 -7.76 13.00
CA SER A 334 -3.02 -6.79 13.36
C SER A 334 -1.60 -7.15 12.91
N GLY A 335 -1.25 -8.45 12.86
CA GLY A 335 0.07 -8.93 12.41
C GLY A 335 0.30 -8.78 10.89
N ALA A 336 -0.78 -8.71 10.10
CA ALA A 336 -0.71 -8.53 8.65
C ALA A 336 -0.88 -7.06 8.20
N LEU A 337 -1.05 -6.13 9.16
CA LEU A 337 -1.07 -4.70 8.85
C LEU A 337 0.34 -4.20 8.53
N ASN A 338 0.45 -3.50 7.41
CA ASN A 338 1.65 -2.73 7.09
C ASN A 338 1.84 -1.60 8.15
N ASN A 339 3.06 -1.06 8.26
CA ASN A 339 3.37 -0.02 9.26
C ASN A 339 2.50 1.25 9.16
N ALA A 340 1.93 1.59 7.99
CA ALA A 340 1.12 2.79 7.85
C ALA A 340 -0.32 2.62 8.34
N ALA A 341 -0.97 1.49 8.05
CA ALA A 341 -2.39 1.29 8.32
C ALA A 341 -2.66 1.14 9.83
N SER A 342 -3.63 1.91 10.35
CA SER A 342 -4.19 1.72 11.69
C SER A 342 -5.26 0.61 11.70
N LYS A 343 -6.01 0.52 10.60
CA LYS A 343 -7.03 -0.51 10.30
C LYS A 343 -7.09 -0.69 8.79
N LYS A 344 -7.37 -1.93 8.35
CA LYS A 344 -7.47 -2.29 6.93
C LYS A 344 -8.66 -3.22 6.68
N TYR A 345 -9.40 -2.93 5.62
CA TYR A 345 -10.41 -3.80 5.05
C TYR A 345 -9.95 -4.28 3.68
N ASP A 346 -10.14 -5.56 3.41
CA ASP A 346 -9.96 -6.10 2.08
C ASP A 346 -11.33 -6.55 1.54
N LEU A 347 -11.64 -6.21 0.29
CA LEU A 347 -12.78 -6.79 -0.44
C LEU A 347 -12.23 -7.92 -1.31
N GLU A 348 -12.71 -9.12 -1.01
CA GLU A 348 -12.33 -10.34 -1.68
C GLU A 348 -13.50 -10.81 -2.55
N ALA A 349 -13.29 -10.92 -3.85
CA ALA A 349 -14.32 -11.35 -4.79
C ALA A 349 -14.23 -12.86 -5.07
N TRP A 350 -15.36 -13.48 -5.41
CA TRP A 350 -15.42 -14.93 -5.65
C TRP A 350 -14.83 -15.33 -7.00
N PHE A 351 -13.97 -16.35 -6.99
CA PHE A 351 -13.40 -16.98 -8.19
C PHE A 351 -13.99 -18.39 -8.36
N PRO A 352 -14.98 -18.59 -9.25
CA PRO A 352 -15.71 -19.86 -9.33
C PRO A 352 -14.86 -21.04 -9.83
N PHE A 353 -13.77 -20.84 -10.59
CA PHE A 353 -12.90 -21.96 -10.98
C PHE A 353 -12.14 -22.50 -9.75
N GLN A 354 -11.55 -21.59 -8.98
CA GLN A 354 -10.76 -21.94 -7.81
C GLN A 354 -11.68 -22.41 -6.67
N GLY A 355 -12.84 -21.76 -6.50
CA GLY A 355 -13.78 -21.99 -5.41
C GLY A 355 -13.37 -21.28 -4.14
N GLU A 356 -12.82 -20.06 -4.26
CA GLU A 356 -12.34 -19.26 -3.13
C GLU A 356 -12.56 -17.76 -3.40
N TYR A 357 -12.60 -16.98 -2.31
CA TYR A 357 -12.54 -15.52 -2.38
C TYR A 357 -11.09 -15.07 -2.53
N LYS A 358 -10.85 -14.05 -3.36
CA LYS A 358 -9.52 -13.47 -3.61
C LYS A 358 -9.57 -11.95 -3.51
N GLU A 359 -8.55 -11.39 -2.85
CA GLU A 359 -8.36 -9.95 -2.67
C GLU A 359 -8.31 -9.19 -4.02
N LEU A 360 -9.26 -8.26 -4.20
CA LEU A 360 -9.29 -7.30 -5.32
C LEU A 360 -9.08 -5.85 -4.88
N VAL A 361 -9.47 -5.54 -3.63
CA VAL A 361 -9.32 -4.20 -3.05
C VAL A 361 -8.75 -4.33 -1.66
N SER A 362 -7.85 -3.40 -1.33
CA SER A 362 -7.47 -3.10 0.03
C SER A 362 -7.78 -1.62 0.32
N CYS A 363 -8.36 -1.35 1.49
CA CYS A 363 -8.75 -0.03 1.99
C CYS A 363 -8.14 0.17 3.37
N SER A 364 -7.32 1.22 3.54
CA SER A 364 -6.56 1.50 4.77
C SER A 364 -6.83 2.91 5.27
N ASN A 365 -7.02 3.04 6.59
CA ASN A 365 -6.89 4.33 7.27
C ASN A 365 -5.50 4.43 7.90
N CYS A 366 -4.66 5.32 7.39
CA CYS A 366 -3.30 5.54 7.87
C CYS A 366 -3.21 6.64 8.93
N THR A 367 -4.34 7.26 9.30
CA THR A 367 -4.40 8.42 10.22
C THR A 367 -3.35 9.46 9.82
N ASP A 368 -2.64 10.06 10.77
CA ASP A 368 -1.59 11.04 10.51
C ASP A 368 -0.20 10.41 10.21
N TYR A 369 -0.08 9.08 10.15
CA TYR A 369 1.21 8.39 10.05
C TYR A 369 1.99 8.81 8.79
N GLN A 370 1.34 8.80 7.63
CA GLN A 370 1.95 9.24 6.38
C GLN A 370 2.12 10.76 6.34
N ALA A 371 1.11 11.50 6.79
CA ALA A 371 1.13 12.96 6.82
C ALA A 371 2.27 13.53 7.67
N ARG A 372 2.65 12.88 8.78
CA ARG A 372 3.82 13.27 9.60
C ARG A 372 5.14 13.08 8.84
N ALA A 373 5.30 11.98 8.11
CA ALA A 373 6.52 11.72 7.35
C ALA A 373 6.72 12.70 6.18
N LEU A 374 5.60 13.18 5.61
CA LEU A 374 5.52 14.14 4.52
C LEU A 374 5.29 15.58 5.00
N GLU A 375 5.22 15.81 6.30
CA GLU A 375 4.95 17.13 6.89
C GLU A 375 3.69 17.84 6.33
N ILE A 376 2.62 17.09 6.04
CA ILE A 376 1.31 17.60 5.58
C ILE A 376 0.48 17.99 6.79
N ARG A 377 0.49 19.27 7.13
CA ARG A 377 -0.06 19.74 8.41
C ARG A 377 -1.46 20.32 8.22
N TYR A 378 -2.21 20.42 9.31
CA TYR A 378 -3.58 20.88 9.33
C TYR A 378 -3.76 22.11 10.22
N GLY A 379 -4.48 23.10 9.70
CA GLY A 379 -4.89 24.31 10.42
C GLY A 379 -3.78 25.36 10.53
N THR A 380 -3.92 26.27 11.52
CA THR A 380 -2.94 27.30 11.83
C THR A 380 -2.24 26.98 13.15
N LYS A 381 -0.92 26.82 13.13
CA LYS A 381 -0.08 26.70 14.35
C LYS A 381 -0.20 27.98 15.17
N LYS A 382 -0.81 27.87 16.35
CA LYS A 382 -0.79 28.91 17.36
C LYS A 382 0.55 28.86 18.09
N ALA A 383 1.01 30.00 18.60
CA ALA A 383 2.25 30.06 19.38
C ALA A 383 2.22 29.18 20.65
N THR A 384 1.02 28.86 21.13
CA THR A 384 0.76 27.99 22.29
C THR A 384 0.73 26.50 21.97
N ASP A 385 0.72 26.12 20.69
CA ASP A 385 0.57 24.72 20.31
C ASP A 385 1.88 23.96 20.55
N VAL A 386 1.81 22.97 21.45
CA VAL A 386 2.94 22.08 21.78
C VAL A 386 3.17 21.04 20.69
N LYS A 387 2.11 20.66 19.96
CA LYS A 387 2.15 19.69 18.84
C LYS A 387 1.55 20.31 17.58
N LYS A 388 2.13 20.01 16.42
CA LYS A 388 1.50 20.28 15.13
C LYS A 388 0.31 19.33 14.96
N SER A 389 -0.78 19.83 14.39
CA SER A 389 -1.85 18.98 13.88
C SER A 389 -1.55 18.58 12.44
N TYR A 390 -1.92 17.37 12.07
CA TYR A 390 -1.69 16.78 10.75
C TYR A 390 -3.02 16.27 10.19
N VAL A 391 -3.16 16.28 8.88
CA VAL A 391 -4.31 15.64 8.22
C VAL A 391 -4.25 14.13 8.37
N HIS A 392 -5.37 13.45 8.20
CA HIS A 392 -5.39 12.00 8.09
C HIS A 392 -5.39 11.57 6.62
N ALA A 393 -4.53 10.62 6.29
CA ALA A 393 -4.42 10.04 4.95
C ALA A 393 -5.09 8.66 4.91
N LEU A 394 -5.86 8.42 3.85
CA LEU A 394 -6.53 7.17 3.58
C LEU A 394 -6.30 6.77 2.12
N ASN A 395 -6.22 5.48 1.88
CA ASN A 395 -6.08 4.90 0.55
C ASN A 395 -7.01 3.70 0.40
N ALA A 396 -7.57 3.52 -0.79
CA ALA A 396 -8.32 2.33 -1.13
C ALA A 396 -8.20 2.05 -2.63
N THR A 397 -7.95 0.80 -2.98
CA THR A 397 -8.09 0.39 -4.37
C THR A 397 -9.56 0.50 -4.79
N LEU A 398 -9.85 1.12 -5.92
CA LEU A 398 -11.15 0.97 -6.57
C LEU A 398 -11.13 -0.26 -7.48
N CYS A 399 -10.12 -0.36 -8.34
CA CYS A 399 -10.00 -1.45 -9.30
C CYS A 399 -8.53 -1.69 -9.65
N ALA A 400 -7.97 -2.82 -9.22
CA ALA A 400 -6.77 -3.39 -9.84
C ALA A 400 -7.23 -4.16 -11.09
N THR A 401 -6.94 -3.64 -12.27
CA THR A 401 -7.70 -3.98 -13.49
C THR A 401 -7.42 -5.40 -13.94
N GLU A 402 -6.18 -5.88 -13.86
CA GLU A 402 -5.82 -7.26 -14.19
C GLU A 402 -6.51 -8.28 -13.27
N ARG A 403 -6.48 -8.07 -11.94
CA ARG A 403 -7.16 -8.97 -11.00
C ARG A 403 -8.68 -8.93 -11.15
N THR A 404 -9.24 -7.74 -11.36
CA THR A 404 -10.68 -7.56 -11.60
C THR A 404 -11.10 -8.23 -12.90
N LEU A 405 -10.29 -8.11 -13.95
CA LEU A 405 -10.49 -8.80 -15.22
C LEU A 405 -10.50 -10.31 -15.03
N CYS A 406 -9.56 -10.88 -14.26
CA CYS A 406 -9.58 -12.30 -13.92
C CYS A 406 -10.91 -12.73 -13.28
N CYS A 407 -11.42 -11.95 -12.31
CA CYS A 407 -12.68 -12.24 -11.64
C CYS A 407 -13.88 -12.19 -12.60
N ILE A 408 -13.93 -11.17 -13.45
CA ILE A 408 -14.97 -11.01 -14.47
C ILE A 408 -14.96 -12.19 -15.44
N LEU A 409 -13.79 -12.56 -15.96
CA LEU A 409 -13.63 -13.66 -16.91
C LEU A 409 -14.18 -14.98 -16.36
N GLU A 410 -13.93 -15.27 -15.09
CA GLU A 410 -14.45 -16.49 -14.49
C GLU A 410 -15.96 -16.44 -14.22
N ASN A 411 -16.49 -15.29 -13.80
CA ASN A 411 -17.90 -15.15 -13.45
C ASN A 411 -18.84 -15.02 -14.66
N TYR A 412 -18.37 -14.46 -15.77
CA TYR A 412 -19.19 -14.12 -16.95
C TYR A 412 -18.97 -15.04 -18.18
N GLN A 413 -18.14 -16.07 -18.06
CA GLN A 413 -17.94 -17.05 -19.15
C GLN A 413 -19.20 -17.89 -19.46
N LYS A 414 -19.30 -18.31 -20.72
CA LYS A 414 -20.25 -19.28 -21.27
C LYS A 414 -19.48 -20.38 -21.99
N GLU A 415 -20.17 -21.41 -22.45
CA GLU A 415 -19.54 -22.53 -23.14
C GLU A 415 -18.85 -22.11 -24.45
N ASP A 416 -19.47 -21.16 -25.15
CA ASP A 416 -19.10 -20.67 -26.48
C ASP A 416 -18.47 -19.26 -26.47
N GLY A 417 -18.37 -18.61 -25.32
CA GLY A 417 -17.79 -17.27 -25.25
C GLY A 417 -17.89 -16.61 -23.88
N PHE A 418 -18.00 -15.29 -23.90
CA PHE A 418 -17.95 -14.45 -22.71
C PHE A 418 -18.97 -13.32 -22.81
N ILE A 419 -19.78 -13.14 -21.77
CA ILE A 419 -20.72 -12.01 -21.68
C ILE A 419 -20.00 -10.79 -21.13
N VAL A 420 -20.05 -9.67 -21.85
CA VAL A 420 -19.45 -8.41 -21.38
C VAL A 420 -20.36 -7.80 -20.30
N PRO A 421 -19.85 -7.50 -19.09
CA PRO A 421 -20.61 -6.78 -18.07
C PRO A 421 -21.15 -5.46 -18.61
N GLU A 422 -22.42 -5.18 -18.34
CA GLU A 422 -23.14 -4.04 -18.94
C GLU A 422 -22.40 -2.70 -18.80
N PRO A 423 -21.87 -2.32 -17.62
CA PRO A 423 -21.20 -1.03 -17.46
C PRO A 423 -19.93 -0.87 -18.33
N LEU A 424 -19.31 -1.98 -18.74
CA LEU A 424 -18.07 -1.96 -19.52
C LEU A 424 -18.32 -1.82 -21.03
N ARG A 425 -19.52 -2.18 -21.51
CA ARG A 425 -19.81 -2.30 -22.96
C ARG A 425 -19.52 -1.01 -23.70
N LYS A 426 -19.92 0.15 -23.17
CA LYS A 426 -19.75 1.45 -23.84
C LYS A 426 -18.30 1.85 -24.10
N TYR A 427 -17.34 1.21 -23.43
CA TYR A 427 -15.91 1.48 -23.58
C TYR A 427 -15.20 0.52 -24.54
N ILE A 428 -15.90 -0.49 -25.05
CA ILE A 428 -15.35 -1.50 -25.95
C ILE A 428 -15.83 -1.19 -27.38
N PRO A 429 -14.98 -1.29 -28.40
CA PRO A 429 -15.38 -1.06 -29.79
C PRO A 429 -16.59 -1.92 -30.19
N GLY A 430 -17.63 -1.27 -30.72
CA GLY A 430 -18.88 -1.92 -31.11
C GLY A 430 -19.86 -2.22 -29.97
N ALA A 431 -19.51 -1.85 -28.72
CA ALA A 431 -20.30 -2.12 -27.52
C ALA A 431 -20.86 -3.56 -27.43
N PRO A 432 -20.02 -4.59 -27.64
CA PRO A 432 -20.49 -5.97 -27.74
C PRO A 432 -21.08 -6.43 -26.40
N GLU A 433 -22.22 -7.11 -26.46
CA GLU A 433 -22.78 -7.79 -25.30
C GLU A 433 -22.13 -9.15 -25.06
N PHE A 434 -21.58 -9.75 -26.12
CA PHE A 434 -21.01 -11.09 -26.12
C PHE A 434 -19.75 -11.16 -27.00
N LEU A 435 -18.74 -11.87 -26.52
CA LEU A 435 -17.49 -12.15 -27.23
C LEU A 435 -17.37 -13.66 -27.46
N PRO A 436 -17.45 -14.15 -28.70
CA PRO A 436 -17.29 -15.57 -28.99
C PRO A 436 -15.84 -16.01 -28.79
N TYR A 437 -15.65 -17.26 -28.40
CA TYR A 437 -14.31 -17.86 -28.39
C TYR A 437 -13.79 -18.08 -29.81
N THR A 438 -12.53 -17.70 -30.02
CA THR A 438 -11.85 -17.74 -31.32
C THR A 438 -10.69 -18.74 -31.34
N LYS A 439 -10.25 -19.21 -30.17
CA LYS A 439 -9.17 -20.20 -30.00
C LYS A 439 -9.63 -21.43 -29.23
N GLU A 440 -9.06 -22.56 -29.63
CA GLU A 440 -9.14 -23.83 -28.90
C GLU A 440 -8.06 -23.89 -27.82
N LEU A 441 -8.36 -24.59 -26.72
CA LEU A 441 -7.39 -24.81 -25.66
C LEU A 441 -6.42 -25.97 -26.01
N PRO A 442 -5.16 -25.91 -25.54
CA PRO A 442 -4.26 -27.06 -25.60
C PRO A 442 -4.84 -28.28 -24.86
N LYS A 443 -4.49 -29.50 -25.32
CA LYS A 443 -4.96 -30.78 -24.75
C LYS A 443 -4.59 -31.02 -23.27
N ASP A 444 -3.64 -30.27 -22.74
CA ASP A 444 -3.14 -30.37 -21.35
C ASP A 444 -3.46 -29.11 -20.53
N SER A 445 -4.59 -28.47 -20.84
CA SER A 445 -5.04 -27.23 -20.21
C SER A 445 -5.36 -27.41 -18.71
N THR A 446 -5.38 -26.30 -17.98
CA THR A 446 -5.52 -26.29 -16.51
C THR A 446 -6.85 -26.88 -16.05
N SER A 447 -7.95 -26.49 -16.70
CA SER A 447 -9.29 -27.00 -16.48
C SER A 447 -9.39 -28.51 -16.78
N GLN A 448 -8.79 -28.97 -17.88
CA GLN A 448 -8.78 -30.40 -18.24
C GLN A 448 -8.01 -31.25 -17.21
N LYS A 449 -6.86 -30.75 -16.72
CA LYS A 449 -6.12 -31.39 -15.62
C LYS A 449 -6.90 -31.43 -14.31
N ALA A 450 -7.67 -30.37 -14.02
CA ALA A 450 -8.52 -30.32 -12.82
C ALA A 450 -9.66 -31.36 -12.90
N LYS A 451 -10.33 -31.47 -14.05
CA LYS A 451 -11.35 -32.50 -14.32
C LYS A 451 -10.79 -33.92 -14.17
N GLY A 452 -9.62 -34.20 -14.76
CA GLY A 452 -8.96 -35.50 -14.66
C GLY A 452 -8.58 -35.92 -13.23
N LYS A 453 -8.26 -34.95 -12.36
CA LYS A 453 -8.02 -35.20 -10.92
C LYS A 453 -9.31 -35.40 -10.12
N GLN A 454 -10.40 -34.74 -10.50
CA GLN A 454 -11.71 -34.98 -9.88
C GLN A 454 -12.27 -36.35 -10.26
N SER A 455 -12.15 -36.77 -11.53
CA SER A 455 -12.59 -38.09 -11.97
C SER A 455 -11.79 -39.22 -11.31
N SER A 456 -10.47 -39.04 -11.10
CA SER A 456 -9.67 -40.04 -10.40
C SER A 456 -9.99 -40.12 -8.91
N LYS A 457 -10.23 -38.98 -8.23
CA LYS A 457 -10.72 -38.96 -6.84
C LYS A 457 -12.11 -39.56 -6.68
N ALA A 458 -13.01 -39.32 -7.63
CA ALA A 458 -14.35 -39.90 -7.63
C ALA A 458 -14.30 -41.42 -7.86
N ALA A 459 -13.45 -41.89 -8.78
CA ALA A 459 -13.22 -43.31 -9.02
C ALA A 459 -12.61 -44.02 -7.80
N SER A 460 -11.61 -43.42 -7.15
CA SER A 460 -11.01 -43.98 -5.93
C SER A 460 -12.00 -44.02 -4.76
N GLY A 461 -12.83 -42.98 -4.60
CA GLY A 461 -13.88 -42.95 -3.57
C GLY A 461 -14.98 -43.99 -3.82
N ALA A 462 -15.33 -44.24 -5.08
CA ALA A 462 -16.28 -45.28 -5.46
C ALA A 462 -15.70 -46.70 -5.25
N GLU A 463 -14.43 -46.94 -5.57
CA GLU A 463 -13.74 -48.20 -5.28
C GLU A 463 -13.64 -48.46 -3.77
N GLU A 464 -13.34 -47.44 -2.97
CA GLU A 464 -13.25 -47.57 -1.51
C GLU A 464 -14.63 -47.84 -0.87
N ALA A 465 -15.69 -47.20 -1.37
CA ALA A 465 -17.07 -47.49 -0.95
C ALA A 465 -17.51 -48.90 -1.37
N THR A 466 -17.10 -49.36 -2.55
CA THR A 466 -17.41 -50.72 -3.04
C THR A 466 -16.68 -51.79 -2.22
N ARG A 467 -15.42 -51.57 -1.82
CA ARG A 467 -14.69 -52.45 -0.90
C ARG A 467 -15.35 -52.52 0.49
N LYS A 468 -15.75 -51.37 1.05
CA LYS A 468 -16.47 -51.35 2.35
C LYS A 468 -17.82 -52.09 2.31
N ILE A 469 -18.51 -52.11 1.17
CA ILE A 469 -19.75 -52.88 1.00
C ILE A 469 -19.47 -54.39 0.84
N GLN A 470 -18.34 -54.78 0.25
CA GLN A 470 -17.93 -56.19 0.17
C GLN A 470 -17.47 -56.75 1.52
N ASP A 471 -16.80 -55.95 2.35
CA ASP A 471 -16.38 -56.35 3.71
C ASP A 471 -17.56 -56.48 4.70
N LEU A 472 -18.73 -55.95 4.37
CA LEU A 472 -19.97 -56.08 5.16
C LEU A 472 -20.82 -57.32 4.81
N ARG A 473 -20.37 -58.17 3.87
CA ARG A 473 -21.07 -59.39 3.42
C ARG A 473 -20.43 -60.70 3.92
N VAL A 474 -19.69 -60.67 5.02
CA VAL A 474 -19.19 -61.88 5.71
C VAL A 474 -19.96 -62.10 7.01
#